data_AF-A0A285NTT6-F1
#
_entry.id   AF-A0A285NTT6-F1
#
_cell.length_a   1.000
_cell.length_b   1.000
_cell.length_c   1.000
_cell.angle_alpha   90.00
_cell.angle_beta   90.00
_cell.angle_gamma   90.00
#
_symmetry.space_group_name_H-M   'P 1'
#
loop_
_entity.id
_entity.type
_entity.pdbx_description
1 polymer ?
#
loop_
_entity_poly.entity_id
_entity_poly.type
_entity_poly.pdbx_seq_one_letter_code
_entity_poly.pdbx_strand_id
1 'polypeptide(L)'
;MHRRQFVAAASVGFTSILAGCSDEPGGGIDGGLEVTDVTASNTIAGNVELGVLVSNSSSESASATLYGEVDVEGGDAYTESRSITVSPDGSNSYELGIDVAVSDSLSGSSYEYRAWVEA
;
A
#
# COMPACT_ATOMS: atom_id res chain seq x y z
N MET A 1 -14.35 52.94 -30.43
CA MET A 1 -14.31 51.82 -31.38
C MET A 1 -14.07 50.54 -30.59
N HIS A 2 -14.91 49.51 -30.82
CA HIS A 2 -14.69 48.05 -30.70
C HIS A 2 -13.74 47.48 -29.62
N ARG A 3 -14.06 46.43 -28.85
CA ARG A 3 -15.25 45.59 -28.60
C ARG A 3 -14.86 44.68 -27.41
N ARG A 4 -15.75 44.60 -26.42
CA ARG A 4 -16.00 43.53 -25.42
C ARG A 4 -15.19 42.24 -25.55
N GLN A 5 -14.73 41.71 -24.41
CA GLN A 5 -15.04 40.33 -24.00
C GLN A 5 -15.42 40.26 -22.51
N PHE A 6 -16.60 39.70 -22.27
CA PHE A 6 -17.18 39.25 -21.00
C PHE A 6 -17.34 37.73 -21.10
N VAL A 7 -17.61 37.08 -19.95
CA VAL A 7 -18.14 35.71 -19.72
C VAL A 7 -17.02 34.65 -19.62
N ALA A 8 -16.64 34.18 -18.43
CA ALA A 8 -17.30 33.36 -17.41
C ALA A 8 -17.26 31.84 -17.69
N ALA A 9 -16.71 31.10 -16.73
CA ALA A 9 -17.08 29.70 -16.45
C ALA A 9 -16.66 29.38 -15.01
N ALA A 10 -17.54 29.66 -14.05
CA ALA A 10 -17.57 28.93 -12.79
C ALA A 10 -18.23 27.59 -13.08
N SER A 11 -17.45 26.51 -13.14
CA SER A 11 -17.97 25.14 -13.16
C SER A 11 -17.90 24.58 -11.74
N VAL A 12 -19.09 24.43 -11.18
CA VAL A 12 -19.42 23.60 -10.02
C VAL A 12 -19.42 22.13 -10.45
N GLY A 13 -18.88 21.24 -9.61
CA GLY A 13 -19.00 19.77 -9.72
C GLY A 13 -17.64 19.08 -9.59
N PHE A 14 -17.36 18.18 -8.66
CA PHE A 14 -18.19 17.31 -7.84
C PHE A 14 -17.67 17.31 -6.38
N THR A 15 -18.56 17.40 -5.41
CA THR A 15 -18.28 16.86 -4.07
C THR A 15 -18.33 15.33 -4.17
N SER A 16 -17.17 14.70 -4.35
CA SER A 16 -17.01 13.27 -4.09
C SER A 16 -16.87 13.09 -2.59
N ILE A 17 -18.00 13.01 -1.89
CA ILE A 17 -18.05 12.49 -0.53
C ILE A 17 -17.94 10.97 -0.66
N LEU A 18 -16.73 10.47 -0.88
CA LEU A 18 -16.41 9.07 -0.67
C LEU A 18 -15.97 8.93 0.78
N ALA A 19 -16.96 8.69 1.64
CA ALA A 19 -16.71 8.06 2.91
C ALA A 19 -16.46 6.56 2.65
N GLY A 20 -15.32 6.06 3.11
CA GLY A 20 -15.08 4.62 3.29
C GLY A 20 -13.84 4.07 2.58
N CYS A 21 -12.87 3.67 3.41
CA CYS A 21 -11.65 2.90 3.13
C CYS A 21 -10.48 3.71 2.53
N SER A 22 -9.60 4.30 3.34
CA SER A 22 -8.48 3.70 4.11
C SER A 22 -7.22 3.60 3.26
N ASP A 23 -6.20 4.34 3.69
CA ASP A 23 -4.78 4.26 3.34
C ASP A 23 -4.41 4.11 1.85
N GLU A 24 -4.03 5.24 1.25
CA GLU A 24 -2.99 5.24 0.24
C GLU A 24 -1.64 5.13 0.97
N PRO A 25 -1.01 3.93 1.10
CA PRO A 25 0.37 3.88 1.53
C PRO A 25 1.20 4.60 0.46
N GLY A 26 1.82 5.71 0.86
CA GLY A 26 2.78 6.42 0.03
C GLY A 26 3.95 5.49 -0.29
N GLY A 27 3.82 4.73 -1.38
CA GLY A 27 4.90 3.97 -1.97
C GLY A 27 5.92 4.94 -2.56
N GLY A 28 7.09 5.03 -1.93
CA GLY A 28 8.23 5.72 -2.53
C GLY A 28 8.51 5.12 -3.90
N ILE A 29 8.55 5.96 -4.94
CA ILE A 29 8.97 5.57 -6.27
C ILE A 29 10.49 5.35 -6.21
N ASP A 30 10.91 4.12 -5.91
CA ASP A 30 12.32 3.74 -5.93
C ASP A 30 12.59 2.84 -7.14
N GLY A 31 13.45 3.30 -8.05
CA GLY A 31 13.82 2.55 -9.26
C GLY A 31 12.68 2.23 -10.25
N GLY A 32 11.48 2.79 -10.05
CA GLY A 32 10.26 2.46 -10.82
C GLY A 32 9.44 1.30 -10.25
N LEU A 33 9.79 0.81 -9.05
CA LEU A 33 8.99 -0.12 -8.28
C LEU A 33 7.94 0.61 -7.45
N GLU A 34 6.73 0.07 -7.42
CA GLU A 34 5.59 0.58 -6.67
C GLU A 34 4.80 -0.57 -6.06
N VAL A 35 4.36 -0.42 -4.81
CA VAL A 35 3.36 -1.31 -4.23
C VAL A 35 1.99 -0.88 -4.75
N THR A 36 1.35 -1.75 -5.52
CA THR A 36 0.06 -1.47 -6.17
C THR A 36 -1.13 -2.08 -5.45
N ASP A 37 -0.92 -3.12 -4.63
CA ASP A 37 -1.99 -3.77 -3.88
C ASP A 37 -1.41 -4.43 -2.62
N VAL A 38 -2.19 -4.39 -1.53
CA VAL A 38 -1.87 -5.05 -0.26
C VAL A 38 -3.13 -5.78 0.21
N THR A 39 -2.99 -7.08 0.41
CA THR A 39 -4.02 -7.94 1.00
C THR A 39 -3.48 -8.55 2.27
N ALA A 40 -4.35 -8.76 3.26
CA ALA A 40 -3.98 -9.41 4.51
C ALA A 40 -4.95 -10.55 4.79
N SER A 41 -4.40 -11.70 5.18
CA SER A 41 -5.16 -12.86 5.64
C SER A 41 -4.71 -13.25 7.04
N ASN A 42 -5.66 -13.32 7.96
CA ASN A 42 -5.39 -13.74 9.34
C ASN A 42 -5.53 -15.25 9.44
N THR A 43 -4.51 -15.91 9.97
CA THR A 43 -4.56 -17.35 10.28
C THR A 43 -5.08 -17.58 11.70
N ILE A 44 -5.64 -18.76 11.94
CA ILE A 44 -6.26 -19.15 13.23
C ILE A 44 -5.22 -19.15 14.39
N ALA A 45 -3.92 -19.16 14.07
CA ALA A 45 -2.83 -19.17 15.03
C ALA A 45 -2.27 -17.79 15.39
N GLY A 46 -2.86 -16.70 14.88
CA GLY A 46 -2.37 -15.33 15.10
C GLY A 46 -1.32 -14.86 14.10
N ASN A 47 -0.98 -15.67 13.09
CA ASN A 47 -0.09 -15.23 12.03
C ASN A 47 -0.88 -14.43 10.99
N VAL A 48 -0.30 -13.32 10.53
CA VAL A 48 -0.84 -12.52 9.43
C VAL A 48 -0.02 -12.82 8.17
N GLU A 49 -0.71 -13.20 7.10
CA GLU A 49 -0.11 -13.33 5.78
C GLU A 49 -0.45 -12.09 4.96
N LEU A 50 0.57 -11.26 4.69
CA LEU A 50 0.48 -10.09 3.84
C LEU A 50 0.83 -10.48 2.40
N GLY A 51 -0.15 -10.40 1.50
CA GLY A 51 0.04 -10.52 0.07
C GLY A 51 0.22 -9.14 -0.55
N VAL A 52 1.39 -8.87 -1.13
CA VAL A 52 1.74 -7.56 -1.69
C VAL A 52 2.02 -7.69 -3.19
N LEU A 53 1.31 -6.92 -4.01
CA LEU A 53 1.56 -6.80 -5.43
C LEU A 53 2.50 -5.63 -5.69
N VAL A 54 3.69 -5.92 -6.23
CA VAL A 54 4.66 -4.89 -6.62
C VAL A 54 4.75 -4.82 -8.13
N SER A 55 4.59 -3.62 -8.66
CA SER A 55 4.69 -3.31 -10.09
C SER A 55 6.00 -2.59 -10.41
N ASN A 56 6.58 -2.91 -11.56
CA ASN A 56 7.73 -2.24 -12.13
C ASN A 56 7.30 -1.56 -13.43
N SER A 57 7.28 -0.22 -13.41
CA SER A 57 6.96 0.61 -14.56
C SER A 57 8.20 1.01 -15.39
N SER A 58 9.39 0.59 -14.96
CA SER A 58 10.63 0.80 -15.71
C SER A 58 10.79 -0.22 -16.82
N SER A 59 11.49 0.19 -17.89
CA SER A 59 11.88 -0.69 -19.00
C SER A 59 13.06 -1.62 -18.66
N GLU A 60 13.56 -1.57 -17.42
CA GLU A 60 14.62 -2.43 -16.90
C GLU A 60 14.14 -3.17 -15.66
N SER A 61 14.72 -4.33 -15.36
CA SER A 61 14.44 -5.04 -14.11
C SER A 61 14.95 -4.23 -12.92
N ALA A 62 14.16 -4.16 -11.85
CA ALA A 62 14.52 -3.47 -10.63
C ALA A 62 14.46 -4.41 -9.42
N SER A 63 15.34 -4.16 -8.45
CA SER A 63 15.44 -4.90 -7.19
C SER A 63 15.35 -3.92 -6.04
N ALA A 64 14.67 -4.32 -4.97
CA ALA A 64 14.49 -3.52 -3.76
C ALA A 64 14.26 -4.45 -2.56
N THR A 65 14.17 -3.86 -1.37
CA THR A 65 13.65 -4.52 -0.18
C THR A 65 12.18 -4.16 -0.04
N LEU A 66 11.31 -5.16 -0.07
CA LEU A 66 9.90 -5.03 0.26
C LEU A 66 9.75 -5.18 1.78
N TYR A 67 9.05 -4.24 2.39
CA TYR A 67 8.67 -4.26 3.79
C TYR A 67 7.16 -4.45 3.91
N GLY A 68 6.75 -5.24 4.90
CA GLY A 68 5.36 -5.37 5.33
C GLY A 68 5.28 -5.15 6.83
N GLU A 69 4.27 -4.42 7.28
CA GLU A 69 4.04 -4.08 8.67
C GLU A 69 2.59 -4.37 9.05
N VAL A 70 2.42 -4.95 10.24
CA VAL A 70 1.14 -5.11 10.94
C VAL A 70 1.23 -4.29 12.22
N ASP A 71 0.44 -3.23 12.30
CA ASP A 71 0.26 -2.45 13.51
C ASP A 71 -1.00 -2.94 14.24
N VAL A 72 -0.86 -3.35 15.50
CA VAL A 72 -1.98 -3.76 16.34
C VAL A 72 -2.46 -2.55 17.13
N GLU A 73 -3.73 -2.14 16.95
CA GLU A 73 -4.27 -0.99 17.66
C GLU A 73 -4.20 -1.21 19.20
N GLY A 74 -3.41 -0.37 19.86
CA GLY A 74 -3.17 -0.45 21.31
C GLY A 74 -2.12 -1.48 21.74
N GLY A 75 -1.39 -2.08 20.80
CA GLY A 75 -0.32 -3.06 21.02
C GLY A 75 1.00 -2.67 20.34
N ASP A 76 1.77 -3.68 19.97
CA ASP A 76 3.05 -3.55 19.24
C ASP A 76 2.85 -3.58 17.70
N ALA A 77 3.83 -3.05 16.98
CA ALA A 77 3.93 -3.16 15.52
C ALA A 77 4.94 -4.25 15.14
N TYR A 78 4.59 -5.04 14.12
CA TYR A 78 5.36 -6.19 13.66
C TYR A 78 5.74 -5.98 12.20
N THR A 79 7.04 -5.91 11.92
CA THR A 79 7.56 -5.64 10.57
C THR A 79 8.37 -6.83 10.07
N GLU A 80 8.12 -7.25 8.84
CA GLU A 80 8.91 -8.22 8.10
C GLU A 80 9.41 -7.63 6.79
N SER A 81 10.51 -8.17 6.26
CA SER A 81 11.10 -7.67 5.03
C SER A 81 11.65 -8.78 4.15
N ARG A 82 11.67 -8.53 2.84
CA ARG A 82 12.16 -9.48 1.84
C ARG A 82 12.79 -8.74 0.67
N SER A 83 13.94 -9.23 0.20
CA SER A 83 14.52 -8.77 -1.06
C SER A 83 13.70 -9.28 -2.25
N ILE A 84 13.34 -8.38 -3.16
CA ILE A 84 12.52 -8.66 -4.33
C ILE A 84 13.24 -8.26 -5.62
N THR A 85 12.78 -8.81 -6.74
CA THR A 85 13.19 -8.38 -8.08
C THR A 85 12.01 -8.55 -9.02
N VAL A 86 11.69 -7.48 -9.74
CA VAL A 86 10.54 -7.42 -10.65
C VAL A 86 11.05 -7.16 -12.06
N SER A 87 10.58 -7.97 -13.00
CA SER A 87 10.87 -7.82 -14.44
C SER A 87 10.43 -6.45 -14.96
N PRO A 88 11.02 -5.95 -16.06
CA PRO A 88 10.58 -4.70 -16.68
C PRO A 88 9.10 -4.78 -17.10
N ASP A 89 8.41 -3.64 -17.00
CA ASP A 89 7.01 -3.47 -17.42
C ASP A 89 6.06 -4.57 -16.89
N GLY A 90 6.30 -5.03 -15.65
CA GLY A 90 5.64 -6.21 -15.09
C GLY A 90 5.34 -6.08 -13.60
N SER A 91 4.58 -7.03 -13.06
CA SER A 91 4.23 -7.07 -11.63
C SER A 91 4.42 -8.47 -11.08
N ASN A 92 4.81 -8.56 -9.81
CA ASN A 92 4.94 -9.82 -9.07
C ASN A 92 4.23 -9.71 -7.72
N SER A 93 3.59 -10.80 -7.31
CA SER A 93 3.02 -10.93 -5.97
C SER A 93 4.04 -11.54 -5.01
N TYR A 94 4.12 -11.01 -3.81
CA TYR A 94 5.00 -11.47 -2.74
C TYR A 94 4.18 -11.70 -1.47
N GLU A 95 4.54 -12.76 -0.75
CA GLU A 95 3.93 -13.09 0.54
C GLU A 95 4.95 -12.82 1.66
N LEU A 96 4.49 -12.13 2.70
CA LEU A 96 5.20 -11.88 3.95
C LEU A 96 4.38 -12.48 5.09
N GLY A 97 4.94 -13.46 5.78
CA GLY A 97 4.34 -14.06 6.98
C GLY A 97 4.81 -13.33 8.21
N ILE A 98 3.92 -12.62 8.90
CA ILE A 98 4.20 -11.86 10.11
C ILE A 98 3.63 -12.61 11.31
N ASP A 99 4.52 -13.01 12.22
CA ASP A 99 4.17 -13.69 13.46
C ASP A 99 3.74 -12.63 14.49
N VAL A 100 2.43 -12.43 14.62
CA VAL A 100 1.88 -11.55 15.65
C VAL A 100 1.64 -12.36 16.91
N ALA A 101 2.04 -11.83 18.06
CA ALA A 101 1.86 -12.55 19.31
C ALA A 101 0.37 -12.87 19.53
N VAL A 102 0.08 -14.13 19.89
CA VAL A 102 -1.30 -14.61 20.12
C VAL A 102 -2.03 -13.76 21.16
N SER A 103 -1.30 -13.20 22.14
CA SER A 103 -1.83 -12.25 23.14
C SER A 103 -2.49 -11.02 22.50
N ASP A 104 -1.82 -10.45 21.49
CA ASP A 104 -2.33 -9.31 20.71
C ASP A 104 -3.43 -9.77 19.75
N SER A 105 -3.27 -10.96 19.17
CA SER A 105 -4.23 -11.46 18.18
C SER A 105 -5.63 -11.78 18.75
N LEU A 106 -5.68 -12.21 20.01
CA LEU A 106 -6.92 -12.57 20.71
C LEU A 106 -7.65 -11.38 21.34
N SER A 107 -7.07 -10.18 21.30
CA SER A 107 -7.63 -8.99 21.97
C SER A 107 -8.85 -8.40 21.25
N GLY A 108 -9.17 -8.88 20.04
CA GLY A 108 -10.21 -8.28 19.19
C GLY A 108 -9.82 -6.90 18.67
N SER A 109 -8.53 -6.56 18.76
CA SER A 109 -7.95 -5.31 18.28
C SER A 109 -8.08 -5.22 16.76
N SER A 110 -8.24 -3.99 16.26
CA SER A 110 -8.12 -3.72 14.84
C SER A 110 -6.65 -3.83 14.42
N TYR A 111 -6.41 -4.30 13.20
CA TYR A 111 -5.08 -4.31 12.61
C TYR A 111 -5.03 -3.27 11.50
N GLU A 112 -3.92 -2.54 11.45
CA GLU A 112 -3.56 -1.73 10.29
C GLU A 112 -2.40 -2.40 9.54
N TYR A 113 -2.51 -2.44 8.22
CA TYR A 113 -1.58 -3.14 7.35
C TYR A 113 -0.89 -2.15 6.44
N ARG A 114 0.43 -2.21 6.35
CA ARG A 114 1.22 -1.34 5.48
C ARG A 114 2.27 -2.15 4.74
N ALA A 115 2.57 -1.74 3.52
CA ALA A 115 3.69 -2.28 2.76
C ALA A 115 4.34 -1.19 1.91
N TRP A 116 5.66 -1.25 1.77
CA TRP A 116 6.43 -0.30 0.97
C TRP A 116 7.71 -0.95 0.44
N VAL A 117 8.31 -0.32 -0.57
CA VAL A 117 9.60 -0.73 -1.12
C VAL A 117 10.66 0.34 -0.84
N GLU A 118 11.90 -0.10 -0.60
CA GLU A 118 13.09 0.76 -0.42
C GLU A 118 14.27 0.11 -1.15
N ALA A 119 15.03 0.88 -1.95
CA ALA A 119 16.18 0.36 -2.71
C ALA A 119 17.55 0.89 -2.24
#